data_AF-A0A3B8JUR5-F1
#
_entry.id   AF-A0A3B8JUR5-F1
#
_cell.length_a   1.000
_cell.length_b   1.000
_cell.length_c   1.000
_cell.angle_alpha   90.00
_cell.angle_beta   90.00
_cell.angle_gamma   90.00
#
_symmetry.space_group_name_H-M   'P 1'
#
loop_
_entity.id
_entity.type
_entity.pdbx_description
1 polymer ?
#
loop_
_entity_poly.entity_id
_entity_poly.type
_entity_poly.pdbx_seq_one_letter_code
_entity_poly.pdbx_strand_id
1 'polypeptide(L)'
;MLNRQTPSAQSWHTRRLRVTGSEEWLGYFNQTKEALAQKPDGIVTVFPQLATTVGLQQRFASQRIPVIAWCFNIGACYPGLKRLLAQTALKDINRFIVHSQRERENLSEWLKLPLSRFEFVPLQRAKITITETEEMNNPFLLAMGSAQRDYATLFKAVEKLGLRTVVIAGNHALAGLTIPDNVEVRSGL
;
A
#
# COMPACT_ATOMS: atom_id res chain seq x y z
N MET A 1 -25.77 -8.11 18.73
CA MET A 1 -24.58 -7.23 18.68
C MET A 1 -23.36 -8.09 18.99
N LEU A 2 -22.65 -8.57 17.96
CA LEU A 2 -21.45 -9.38 18.15
C LEU A 2 -20.25 -8.45 18.31
N ASN A 3 -19.62 -8.55 19.47
CA ASN A 3 -18.43 -7.81 19.85
C ASN A 3 -17.25 -8.30 18.98
N ARG A 4 -17.00 -7.64 17.84
CA ARG A 4 -15.80 -7.89 17.01
C ARG A 4 -14.61 -7.27 17.72
N GLN A 5 -13.94 -8.04 18.57
CA GLN A 5 -12.55 -7.76 18.90
C GLN A 5 -11.72 -8.03 17.65
N THR A 6 -11.44 -6.96 16.90
CA THR A 6 -10.39 -6.97 15.89
C THR A 6 -9.09 -7.36 16.59
N PRO A 7 -8.33 -8.37 16.14
CA PRO A 7 -6.97 -8.57 16.63
C PRO A 7 -6.25 -7.24 16.46
N SER A 8 -5.52 -6.80 17.48
CA SER A 8 -4.77 -5.54 17.44
C SER A 8 -3.77 -5.61 16.29
N ALA A 9 -4.19 -5.18 15.10
CA ALA A 9 -3.30 -5.02 13.97
C ALA A 9 -2.29 -3.97 14.41
N GLN A 10 -1.04 -4.38 14.64
CA GLN A 10 0.06 -3.45 14.87
C GLN A 10 -0.04 -2.36 13.81
N SER A 11 -0.01 -1.09 14.26
CA SER A 11 -0.08 0.05 13.35
C SER A 11 0.94 -0.16 12.22
N TRP A 12 0.50 0.02 10.97
CA TRP A 12 1.37 -0.11 9.79
C TRP A 12 2.66 0.72 9.92
N HIS A 13 2.60 1.81 10.70
CA HIS A 13 3.72 2.70 11.02
C HIS A 13 4.76 2.11 11.99
N THR A 14 4.38 1.09 12.78
CA THR A 14 5.25 0.40 13.75
C THR A 14 5.85 -0.90 13.21
N ARG A 15 5.52 -1.26 11.98
CA ARG A 15 5.88 -2.53 11.36
C ARG A 15 7.39 -2.62 11.07
N ARG A 16 8.02 -3.71 11.50
CA ARG A 16 9.45 -4.03 11.26
C ARG A 16 9.72 -4.64 9.87
N LEU A 17 8.78 -5.39 9.31
CA LEU A 17 8.98 -6.16 8.07
C LEU A 17 8.26 -5.52 6.87
N ARG A 18 8.96 -5.38 5.75
CA ARG A 18 8.42 -4.86 4.46
C ARG A 18 7.43 -5.81 3.77
N VAL A 19 7.31 -7.05 4.22
CA VAL A 19 6.56 -8.12 3.55
C VAL A 19 5.44 -8.64 4.46
N THR A 20 4.28 -8.92 3.89
CA THR A 20 3.15 -9.59 4.56
C THR A 20 3.58 -10.96 5.09
N GLY A 21 3.42 -11.18 6.40
CA GLY A 21 3.73 -12.45 7.06
C GLY A 21 2.63 -13.50 6.83
N SER A 22 2.91 -14.77 7.17
CA SER A 22 1.97 -15.88 7.01
C SER A 22 0.68 -15.71 7.83
N GLU A 23 0.78 -15.22 9.07
CA GLU A 23 -0.38 -14.96 9.93
C GLU A 23 -1.31 -13.89 9.35
N GLU A 24 -0.74 -12.82 8.78
CA GLU A 24 -1.53 -11.78 8.12
C GLU A 24 -2.18 -12.29 6.84
N TRP A 25 -1.47 -13.11 6.04
CA TRP A 25 -2.06 -13.78 4.89
C TRP A 25 -3.25 -14.67 5.29
N LEU A 26 -3.14 -15.40 6.39
CA LEU A 26 -4.25 -16.17 6.95
C LEU A 26 -5.41 -15.25 7.38
N GLY A 27 -5.09 -14.11 8.00
CA GLY A 27 -6.07 -13.08 8.34
C GLY A 27 -6.84 -12.57 7.12
N TYR A 28 -6.14 -12.17 6.05
CA TYR A 28 -6.76 -11.75 4.80
C TYR A 28 -7.62 -12.85 4.18
N PHE A 29 -7.14 -14.10 4.19
CA PHE A 29 -7.88 -15.23 3.66
C PHE A 29 -9.17 -15.51 4.43
N ASN A 30 -9.14 -15.44 5.76
CA ASN A 30 -10.32 -15.59 6.59
C ASN A 30 -11.31 -14.45 6.36
N GLN A 31 -10.83 -13.22 6.24
CA GLN A 31 -11.67 -12.05 5.95
C GLN A 31 -12.40 -12.20 4.61
N THR A 32 -11.72 -12.62 3.54
CA THR A 32 -12.38 -12.83 2.24
C THR A 32 -13.32 -14.03 2.25
N LYS A 33 -13.00 -15.08 3.03
CA LYS A 33 -13.89 -16.24 3.22
C LYS A 33 -15.20 -15.82 3.89
N GLU A 34 -15.12 -15.03 4.95
CA GLU A 34 -16.29 -14.49 5.65
C GLU A 34 -17.13 -13.61 4.73
N ALA A 35 -16.50 -12.76 3.93
CA ALA A 35 -17.19 -11.91 2.96
C ALA A 35 -17.95 -12.74 1.91
N LEU A 36 -17.31 -13.77 1.35
CA LEU A 36 -17.94 -14.68 0.38
C LEU A 36 -19.10 -15.49 0.98
N ALA A 37 -18.99 -15.88 2.26
CA ALA A 37 -20.04 -16.62 2.96
C ALA A 37 -21.35 -15.83 3.10
N GLN A 38 -21.30 -14.50 3.03
CA GLN A 38 -22.49 -13.63 3.00
C GLN A 38 -23.23 -13.67 1.64
N LYS A 39 -22.72 -14.41 0.65
CA LYS A 39 -23.28 -14.50 -0.70
C LYS A 39 -23.53 -13.13 -1.35
N PRO A 40 -22.52 -12.25 -1.39
CA PRO A 40 -22.69 -10.93 -1.99
C PRO A 40 -22.80 -11.05 -3.52
N ASP A 41 -23.46 -10.07 -4.15
CA ASP A 41 -23.51 -9.97 -5.62
C ASP A 41 -22.16 -9.52 -6.22
N GLY A 42 -21.23 -9.03 -5.40
CA GLY A 42 -19.90 -8.61 -5.80
C GLY A 42 -19.04 -8.17 -4.61
N ILE A 43 -17.72 -8.08 -4.81
CA ILE A 43 -16.76 -7.66 -3.77
C ILE A 43 -15.91 -6.49 -4.25
N VAL A 44 -15.72 -5.52 -3.36
CA VAL A 44 -14.68 -4.49 -3.49
C VAL A 44 -13.62 -4.76 -2.44
N THR A 45 -12.38 -4.99 -2.87
CA THR A 45 -11.25 -5.20 -1.94
C THR A 45 -10.42 -3.93 -1.84
N VAL A 46 -9.90 -3.61 -0.66
CA VAL A 46 -8.90 -2.55 -0.48
C VAL A 46 -7.54 -3.19 -0.22
N PHE A 47 -6.54 -2.86 -1.05
CA PHE A 47 -5.19 -3.43 -1.08
C PHE A 47 -5.03 -4.78 -1.82
N PRO A 48 -3.83 -5.05 -2.39
CA PRO A 48 -3.57 -6.24 -3.21
C PRO A 48 -3.73 -7.60 -2.51
N GLN A 49 -3.53 -7.68 -1.20
CA GLN A 49 -3.59 -8.93 -0.44
C GLN A 49 -5.02 -9.49 -0.42
N LEU A 50 -6.03 -8.63 -0.24
CA LEU A 50 -7.43 -9.02 -0.28
C LEU A 50 -7.87 -9.40 -1.69
N ALA A 51 -7.45 -8.66 -2.71
CA ALA A 51 -7.70 -9.02 -4.12
C ALA A 51 -7.10 -10.40 -4.47
N THR A 52 -5.92 -10.70 -3.94
CA THR A 52 -5.23 -11.98 -4.15
C THR A 52 -5.97 -13.13 -3.48
N THR A 53 -6.37 -12.97 -2.22
CA THR A 53 -7.06 -14.01 -1.44
C THR A 53 -8.47 -14.29 -1.96
N VAL A 54 -9.25 -13.26 -2.32
CA VAL A 54 -10.56 -13.46 -2.94
C VAL A 54 -10.43 -14.12 -4.33
N GLY A 55 -9.43 -13.71 -5.12
CA GLY A 55 -9.16 -14.31 -6.42
C GLY A 55 -8.83 -15.80 -6.32
N LEU A 56 -8.01 -16.20 -5.35
CA LEU A 56 -7.71 -17.60 -5.07
C LEU A 56 -8.96 -18.37 -4.62
N GLN A 57 -9.77 -17.82 -3.72
CA GLN A 57 -10.97 -18.50 -3.21
C GLN A 57 -12.03 -18.69 -4.29
N GLN A 58 -12.24 -17.69 -5.16
CA GLN A 58 -13.19 -17.77 -6.26
C GLN A 58 -12.85 -18.83 -7.31
N ARG A 59 -11.60 -19.27 -7.39
CA ARG A 59 -11.22 -20.38 -8.30
C ARG A 59 -11.81 -21.72 -7.88
N PHE A 60 -12.15 -21.88 -6.60
CA PHE A 60 -12.76 -23.08 -6.05
C PHE A 60 -14.25 -22.91 -5.77
N ALA A 61 -14.81 -21.73 -6.01
CA ALA A 61 -16.23 -21.46 -5.85
C ALA A 61 -17.01 -22.00 -7.06
N SER A 62 -18.22 -22.51 -6.81
CA SER A 62 -19.13 -22.98 -7.86
C SER A 62 -19.67 -21.85 -8.74
N GLN A 63 -19.71 -20.63 -8.21
CA GLN A 63 -20.08 -19.41 -8.92
C GLN A 63 -19.07 -18.32 -8.62
N ARG A 64 -18.70 -17.56 -9.66
CA ARG A 64 -17.81 -16.41 -9.55
C ARG A 64 -18.64 -15.14 -9.52
N ILE A 65 -18.29 -14.25 -8.61
CA ILE A 65 -18.88 -12.93 -8.46
C ILE A 65 -17.91 -11.86 -8.98
N PRO A 66 -18.43 -10.73 -9.49
CA PRO A 66 -17.62 -9.57 -9.83
C PRO A 66 -16.74 -9.09 -8.67
N VAL A 67 -15.45 -8.86 -8.95
CA VAL A 67 -14.51 -8.28 -8.00
C VAL A 67 -13.82 -7.06 -8.57
N ILE A 68 -13.84 -5.98 -7.77
CA ILE A 68 -13.08 -4.76 -7.99
C ILE A 68 -11.95 -4.71 -6.96
N ALA A 69 -10.71 -4.74 -7.45
CA ALA A 69 -9.53 -4.48 -6.65
C ALA A 69 -9.31 -2.97 -6.52
N TRP A 70 -9.90 -2.38 -5.48
CA TRP A 70 -9.73 -0.96 -5.15
C TRP A 70 -8.41 -0.71 -4.41
N CYS A 71 -7.81 0.46 -4.63
CA CYS A 71 -6.48 0.79 -4.12
C CYS A 71 -5.45 -0.32 -4.39
N PHE A 72 -5.42 -0.84 -5.62
CA PHE A 72 -4.48 -1.90 -5.99
C PHE A 72 -3.09 -1.30 -6.22
N ASN A 73 -2.40 -1.03 -5.10
CA ASN A 73 -1.06 -0.47 -5.08
C ASN A 73 -0.06 -1.53 -4.62
N ILE A 74 0.81 -1.98 -5.53
CA ILE A 74 1.94 -2.86 -5.19
C ILE A 74 3.22 -2.04 -5.16
N GLY A 75 4.04 -2.26 -4.13
CA GLY A 75 5.30 -1.53 -3.97
C GLY A 75 6.40 -1.92 -4.97
N ALA A 76 6.23 -3.04 -5.68
CA ALA A 76 7.10 -3.50 -6.76
C ALA A 76 6.44 -4.60 -7.60
N CYS A 77 6.78 -4.66 -8.90
CA CYS A 77 6.46 -5.78 -9.78
C CYS A 77 7.48 -6.91 -9.58
N TYR A 78 7.24 -7.79 -8.60
CA TYR A 78 8.18 -8.88 -8.28
C TYR A 78 8.31 -9.89 -9.43
N PRO A 79 9.53 -10.37 -9.77
CA PRO A 79 9.73 -11.39 -10.80
C PRO A 79 9.49 -12.83 -10.31
N GLY A 80 9.66 -13.81 -11.20
CA GLY A 80 9.71 -15.23 -10.88
C GLY A 80 8.41 -15.81 -10.31
N LEU A 81 8.53 -16.67 -9.29
CA LEU A 81 7.39 -17.38 -8.70
C LEU A 81 6.33 -16.43 -8.14
N LYS A 82 6.74 -15.30 -7.54
CA LYS A 82 5.79 -14.30 -7.04
C LYS A 82 4.94 -13.70 -8.16
N ARG A 83 5.54 -13.47 -9.34
CA ARG A 83 4.79 -13.05 -10.54
C ARG A 83 3.79 -14.11 -10.97
N LEU A 84 4.19 -15.37 -11.05
CA LEU A 84 3.31 -16.46 -11.46
C LEU A 84 2.13 -16.65 -10.50
N LEU A 85 2.39 -16.60 -9.19
CA LEU A 85 1.35 -16.67 -8.17
C LEU A 85 0.38 -15.47 -8.27
N ALA A 86 0.89 -14.25 -8.44
CA ALA A 86 0.06 -13.07 -8.63
C ALA A 86 -0.79 -13.16 -9.91
N GLN A 87 -0.19 -13.54 -11.04
CA GLN A 87 -0.89 -13.77 -12.30
C GLN A 87 -2.01 -14.81 -12.16
N THR A 88 -1.75 -15.89 -11.41
CA THR A 88 -2.71 -16.97 -11.20
C THR A 88 -3.85 -16.52 -10.30
N ALA A 89 -3.53 -15.87 -9.17
CA ALA A 89 -4.52 -15.42 -8.20
C ALA A 89 -5.41 -14.30 -8.74
N LEU A 90 -4.83 -13.37 -9.50
CA LEU A 90 -5.51 -12.13 -9.90
C LEU A 90 -6.15 -12.21 -11.29
N LYS A 91 -5.98 -13.33 -12.02
CA LYS A 91 -6.52 -13.50 -13.38
C LYS A 91 -8.03 -13.29 -13.47
N ASP A 92 -8.76 -13.65 -12.43
CA ASP A 92 -10.22 -13.63 -12.41
C ASP A 92 -10.80 -12.31 -11.83
N ILE A 93 -9.95 -11.36 -11.45
CA ILE A 93 -10.39 -10.02 -11.02
C ILE A 93 -10.89 -9.23 -12.22
N ASN A 94 -12.07 -8.61 -12.07
CA ASN A 94 -12.77 -7.93 -13.14
C ASN A 94 -12.18 -6.55 -13.43
N ARG A 95 -11.87 -5.78 -12.38
CA ARG A 95 -11.30 -4.44 -12.47
C ARG A 95 -10.26 -4.19 -11.39
N PHE A 96 -9.22 -3.47 -11.76
CA PHE A 96 -8.17 -2.96 -10.88
C PHE A 96 -8.22 -1.44 -10.92
N ILE A 97 -8.40 -0.84 -9.75
CA ILE A 97 -8.39 0.62 -9.61
C ILE A 97 -7.00 1.00 -9.09
N VAL A 98 -6.31 1.81 -9.90
CA VAL A 98 -4.93 2.25 -9.66
C VAL A 98 -4.87 3.77 -9.63
N HIS A 99 -3.78 4.32 -9.08
CA HIS A 99 -3.71 5.75 -8.75
C HIS A 99 -2.65 6.50 -9.58
N SER A 100 -2.20 5.90 -10.68
CA SER A 100 -1.46 6.57 -11.73
C SER A 100 -1.70 5.90 -13.08
N GLN A 101 -1.57 6.67 -14.17
CA GLN A 101 -1.66 6.12 -15.53
C GLN A 101 -0.56 5.08 -15.79
N ARG A 102 0.66 5.35 -15.30
CA ARG A 102 1.81 4.46 -15.45
C ARG A 102 1.62 3.11 -14.74
N GLU A 103 0.95 3.09 -13.57
CA GLU A 103 0.62 1.83 -12.89
C GLU A 103 -0.25 0.92 -13.77
N ARG A 104 -1.17 1.47 -14.58
CA ARG A 104 -2.03 0.65 -15.45
C ARG A 104 -1.20 -0.18 -16.43
N GLU A 105 -0.25 0.47 -17.10
CA GLU A 105 0.65 -0.16 -18.06
C GLU A 105 1.53 -1.21 -17.37
N ASN A 106 2.21 -0.80 -16.30
CA ASN A 106 3.11 -1.67 -15.54
C ASN A 106 2.40 -2.94 -15.04
N LEU A 107 1.19 -2.78 -14.51
CA LEU A 107 0.42 -3.89 -13.95
C LEU A 107 -0.24 -4.76 -15.02
N SER A 108 -0.71 -4.15 -16.11
CA SER A 108 -1.22 -4.88 -17.28
C SER A 108 -0.16 -5.82 -17.84
N GLU A 109 1.05 -5.31 -18.05
CA GLU A 109 2.19 -6.11 -18.54
C GLU A 109 2.63 -7.16 -17.51
N TRP A 110 2.76 -6.75 -16.24
CA TRP A 110 3.23 -7.65 -15.18
C TRP A 110 2.24 -8.80 -14.94
N LEU A 111 0.94 -8.53 -14.88
CA LEU A 111 -0.12 -9.53 -14.68
C LEU A 111 -0.54 -10.25 -15.98
N LYS A 112 -0.06 -9.81 -17.15
CA LYS A 112 -0.50 -10.30 -18.47
C LYS A 112 -2.03 -10.24 -18.63
N LEU A 113 -2.61 -9.11 -18.23
CA LEU A 113 -4.04 -8.85 -18.33
C LEU A 113 -4.31 -7.66 -19.25
N PRO A 114 -5.46 -7.62 -19.96
CA PRO A 114 -5.80 -6.50 -20.83
C PRO A 114 -5.79 -5.17 -20.09
N LEU A 115 -5.25 -4.12 -20.72
CA LEU A 115 -5.22 -2.77 -20.15
C LEU A 115 -6.61 -2.24 -19.76
N SER A 116 -7.66 -2.70 -20.46
CA SER A 116 -9.07 -2.39 -20.16
C SER A 116 -9.57 -2.89 -18.80
N ARG A 117 -8.80 -3.75 -18.13
CA ARG A 117 -9.09 -4.15 -16.73
C ARG A 117 -8.53 -3.17 -15.70
N PHE A 118 -7.68 -2.23 -16.10
CA PHE A 118 -7.03 -1.27 -15.20
C PHE A 118 -7.58 0.12 -15.45
N GLU A 119 -8.19 0.69 -14.42
CA GLU A 119 -8.80 2.01 -14.45
C GLU A 119 -8.04 2.94 -13.50
N PHE A 120 -7.67 4.12 -14.02
CA PHE A 120 -7.03 5.14 -13.21
C PHE A 120 -8.09 5.99 -12.53
N VAL A 121 -8.03 6.03 -11.20
CA VAL A 121 -8.82 6.94 -10.37
C VAL A 121 -7.84 7.68 -9.45
N PRO A 122 -7.81 9.03 -9.44
CA PRO A 122 -6.95 9.77 -8.52
C PRO A 122 -7.20 9.35 -7.07
N LEU A 123 -6.12 9.20 -6.29
CA LEU A 123 -6.25 8.83 -4.89
C LEU A 123 -6.98 9.93 -4.13
N GLN A 124 -8.18 9.61 -3.64
CA GLN A 124 -9.00 10.54 -2.90
C GLN A 124 -8.49 10.68 -1.47
N ARG A 125 -8.54 11.91 -0.96
CA ARG A 125 -8.29 12.24 0.44
C ARG A 125 -9.48 13.02 0.95
N ALA A 126 -9.90 12.75 2.18
CA ALA A 126 -10.87 13.58 2.84
C ALA A 126 -10.32 15.01 2.94
N LYS A 127 -11.21 16.01 2.91
CA LYS A 127 -10.82 17.38 3.19
C LYS A 127 -10.22 17.42 4.59
N ILE A 128 -8.98 17.87 4.69
CA ILE A 128 -8.33 18.10 5.97
C ILE A 128 -8.68 19.51 6.45
N THR A 129 -9.03 19.63 7.73
CA THR A 129 -9.13 20.93 8.39
C THR A 129 -7.71 21.36 8.73
N ILE A 130 -7.29 22.52 8.22
CA ILE A 130 -6.01 23.11 8.58
C ILE A 130 -6.21 23.78 9.95
N THR A 131 -5.59 23.22 10.99
CA THR A 131 -5.69 23.73 12.36
C THR A 131 -4.51 24.58 12.76
N GLU A 132 -3.37 24.42 12.07
CA GLU A 132 -2.12 25.12 12.36
C GLU A 132 -1.85 26.21 11.33
N THR A 133 -1.22 27.30 11.78
CA THR A 133 -0.72 28.34 10.86
C THR A 133 0.61 27.89 10.26
N GLU A 134 0.87 28.25 9.00
CA GLU A 134 2.13 27.95 8.32
C GLU A 134 3.32 28.64 9.00
N GLU A 135 4.41 27.91 9.21
CA GLU A 135 5.64 28.43 9.81
C GLU A 135 6.46 29.21 8.76
N MET A 136 6.32 30.53 8.77
CA MET A 136 6.98 31.43 7.83
C MET A 136 8.31 32.01 8.32
N ASN A 137 8.58 31.97 9.64
CA ASN A 137 9.79 32.57 10.23
C ASN A 137 10.99 31.62 10.17
N ASN A 138 10.74 30.31 10.29
CA ASN A 138 11.78 29.29 10.22
C ASN A 138 11.37 28.16 9.25
N PRO A 139 11.33 28.45 7.93
CA PRO A 139 10.85 27.50 6.93
C PRO A 139 11.73 26.25 6.90
N PHE A 140 11.11 25.12 6.61
CA PHE A 140 11.77 23.83 6.58
C PHE A 140 11.28 22.97 5.41
N LEU A 141 12.12 22.04 4.99
CA LEU A 141 11.74 20.99 4.06
C LEU A 141 11.05 19.86 4.84
N LEU A 142 9.86 19.43 4.42
CA LEU A 142 9.19 18.26 4.98
C LEU A 142 9.26 17.08 4.02
N ALA A 143 9.76 15.94 4.50
CA ALA A 143 9.73 14.67 3.76
C ALA A 143 9.07 13.57 4.59
N MET A 144 8.00 12.97 4.07
CA MET A 144 7.22 11.96 4.78
C MET A 144 7.08 10.64 4.03
N GLY A 145 6.96 9.55 4.80
CA GLY A 145 6.64 8.20 4.32
C GLY A 145 7.82 7.25 4.37
N SER A 146 7.55 5.95 4.49
CA SER A 146 8.62 4.93 4.70
C SER A 146 8.84 4.01 3.51
N ALA A 147 7.92 4.03 2.54
CA ALA A 147 7.97 3.15 1.37
C ALA A 147 8.80 3.78 0.24
N GLN A 148 9.87 3.08 -0.18
CA GLN A 148 10.68 3.40 -1.36
C GLN A 148 11.18 4.86 -1.40
N ARG A 149 11.49 5.44 -0.23
CA ARG A 149 12.13 6.77 -0.15
C ARG A 149 13.65 6.61 -0.19
N ASP A 150 14.30 7.40 -1.02
CA ASP A 150 15.76 7.49 -1.07
C ASP A 150 16.25 8.61 -0.15
N TYR A 151 16.24 8.32 1.14
CA TYR A 151 16.71 9.25 2.17
C TYR A 151 18.22 9.51 2.08
N ALA A 152 19.01 8.58 1.53
CA ALA A 152 20.44 8.79 1.36
C ALA A 152 20.72 9.94 0.39
N THR A 153 20.02 9.97 -0.76
CA THR A 153 20.13 11.08 -1.71
C THR A 153 19.60 12.38 -1.13
N LEU A 154 18.46 12.35 -0.43
CA LEU A 154 17.92 13.54 0.23
C LEU A 154 18.91 14.13 1.24
N PHE A 155 19.47 13.30 2.14
CA PHE A 155 20.42 13.73 3.17
C PHE A 155 21.68 14.35 2.59
N LYS A 156 22.26 13.74 1.55
CA LYS A 156 23.41 14.32 0.83
C LYS A 156 23.12 15.68 0.22
N ALA A 157 21.88 15.92 -0.23
CA ALA A 157 21.49 17.19 -0.82
C ALA A 157 21.28 18.26 0.26
N VAL A 158 20.49 17.96 1.29
CA VAL A 158 20.14 18.95 2.33
C VAL A 158 21.32 19.28 3.24
N GLU A 159 22.23 18.35 3.49
CA GLU A 159 23.48 18.60 4.21
C GLU A 159 24.31 19.69 3.53
N LYS A 160 24.51 19.57 2.20
CA LYS A 160 25.26 20.56 1.41
C LYS A 160 24.59 21.93 1.36
N LEU A 161 23.25 21.96 1.39
CA LEU A 161 22.48 23.19 1.30
C LEU A 161 22.24 23.85 2.66
N GLY A 162 22.50 23.15 3.77
CA GLY A 162 22.22 23.64 5.13
C GLY A 162 20.73 23.87 5.41
N LEU A 163 19.83 23.29 4.60
CA LEU A 163 18.38 23.51 4.73
C LEU A 163 17.83 22.74 5.92
N ARG A 164 17.15 23.43 6.85
CA ARG A 164 16.40 22.77 7.92
C ARG A 164 15.41 21.78 7.31
N THR A 165 15.52 20.52 7.70
CA THR A 165 14.71 19.44 7.12
C THR A 165 14.09 18.59 8.21
N VAL A 166 12.79 18.32 8.10
CA VAL A 166 12.05 17.42 8.98
C VAL A 166 11.68 16.17 8.19
N VAL A 167 12.09 15.01 8.69
CA VAL A 167 11.76 13.70 8.11
C VAL A 167 10.82 12.94 9.03
N ILE A 168 9.67 12.54 8.51
CA ILE A 168 8.72 11.66 9.22
C ILE A 168 8.70 10.29 8.55
N ALA A 169 9.39 9.33 9.17
CA ALA A 169 9.54 7.98 8.64
C ALA A 169 9.70 6.93 9.75
N GLY A 170 9.31 5.69 9.47
CA GLY A 170 9.62 4.56 10.33
C GLY A 170 11.13 4.26 10.31
N ASN A 171 11.67 3.82 11.45
CA ASN A 171 13.11 3.57 11.63
C ASN A 171 13.72 2.66 10.56
N HIS A 172 12.95 1.72 10.03
CA HIS A 172 13.41 0.81 8.97
C HIS A 172 13.77 1.51 7.65
N ALA A 173 13.23 2.71 7.39
CA ALA A 173 13.52 3.48 6.18
C ALA A 173 14.83 4.28 6.30
N LEU A 174 15.33 4.47 7.53
CA LEU A 174 16.53 5.26 7.84
C LEU A 174 17.69 4.40 8.34
N ALA A 175 17.47 3.10 8.49
CA ALA A 175 18.46 2.17 9.02
C ALA A 175 19.76 2.19 8.19
N GLY A 176 20.89 2.42 8.86
CA GLY A 176 22.22 2.47 8.24
C GLY A 176 22.56 3.80 7.55
N LEU A 177 21.70 4.82 7.65
CA LEU A 177 22.00 6.16 7.14
C LEU A 177 22.57 7.05 8.25
N THR A 178 23.56 7.86 7.92
CA THR A 178 24.00 8.99 8.75
C THR A 178 23.00 10.13 8.56
N ILE A 179 22.45 10.63 9.67
CA ILE A 179 21.51 11.74 9.66
C ILE A 179 22.33 13.04 9.80
N PRO A 180 22.24 14.01 8.86
CA PRO A 180 22.90 15.31 8.98
C PRO A 180 22.37 16.15 10.15
N ASP A 181 23.19 17.04 10.71
CA ASP A 181 22.83 17.88 11.85
C ASP A 181 21.63 18.81 11.57
N ASN A 182 21.44 19.21 10.32
CA ASN A 182 20.31 20.03 9.87
C ASN A 182 19.02 19.23 9.59
N VAL A 183 19.00 17.94 9.93
CA VAL A 183 17.85 17.05 9.74
C VAL A 183 17.28 16.58 11.09
N GLU A 184 16.00 16.89 11.31
CA GLU A 184 15.21 16.38 12.43
C GLU A 184 14.41 15.15 11.97
N VAL A 185 14.54 14.02 12.69
CA VAL A 185 13.76 12.80 12.40
C VAL A 185 12.67 12.59 13.44
N ARG A 186 11.44 12.37 12.96
CA ARG A 186 10.29 12.00 13.79
C ARG A 186 9.73 10.64 13.36
N SER A 187 9.25 9.85 14.31
CA SER A 187 8.60 8.56 14.07
C SER A 187 7.43 8.35 15.02
N GLY A 188 6.49 7.44 14.67
CA GLY A 188 5.35 7.08 15.53
C GLY A 188 4.24 8.13 15.63
N LEU A 189 4.18 9.06 14.68
CA LEU A 189 3.13 10.09 14.54
C LEU A 189 1.93 9.57 13.72
#